data_AF-I8UBA7-F1
#
_entry.id   AF-I8UBA7-F1
#
_cell.length_a   1.000
_cell.length_b   1.000
_cell.length_c   1.000
_cell.angle_alpha   90.00
_cell.angle_beta   90.00
_cell.angle_gamma   90.00
#
_symmetry.space_group_name_H-M   'P 1'
#
loop_
_entity.id
_entity.type
_entity.pdbx_description
1 polymer ?
#
loop_
_entity_poly.entity_id
_entity_poly.type
_entity_poly.pdbx_seq_one_letter_code
_entity_poly.pdbx_strand_id
1 'polypeptide(L)'
;MTKKRSPRKKKALPPVSLGGVCVEEGLPYPIVHYPNHYGAFFAFSESEEAEACLCDCSRSAFENLIELNKNFRSQRNSNPLRETVVDSFNAPDVLAKISLEVGGDISCQNFRFKPKLCHRCNLTPPTQRFCHEMYGGQFKQSFGWYIQQTYLRLGISTTSLEYLEDICPPEYKELIHEIEQAQIKYQVEHSRINEIVYGPDREDIASDEVTYWHNVRKEEAEPLLKLRREHQRLRTKLKNNVENIVRQEFGFKKIGEGWVSETLLYQIIARIFPDLEISRHHRPDWLEGLELDIYIPSLKLGIEYQGQQHYQPISIWGGKGALIALQERDERKRKLCKALEISLMEVDFTEPLTNEHIRNRLNELKIL
;
A
#
# COMPACT_ATOMS: atom_id res chain seq x y z
N MET A 1 38.45 17.79 -10.53
CA MET A 1 37.34 18.56 -9.93
C MET A 1 36.05 17.76 -10.08
N THR A 2 35.65 17.03 -9.03
CA THR A 2 34.41 16.24 -9.01
C THR A 2 33.20 17.17 -8.96
N LYS A 3 32.40 17.21 -10.04
CA LYS A 3 31.11 17.90 -10.05
C LYS A 3 30.22 17.29 -8.96
N LYS A 4 30.08 17.97 -7.81
CA LYS A 4 29.05 17.67 -6.82
C LYS A 4 27.70 17.77 -7.53
N ARG A 5 27.04 16.64 -7.79
CA ARG A 5 25.64 16.61 -8.25
C ARG A 5 24.82 17.36 -7.20
N SER A 6 24.15 18.43 -7.60
CA SER A 6 23.19 19.12 -6.75
C SER A 6 22.14 18.11 -6.26
N PRO A 7 21.71 18.15 -4.98
CA PRO A 7 20.65 17.28 -4.51
C PRO A 7 19.42 17.45 -5.42
N ARG A 8 18.92 16.36 -6.02
CA ARG A 8 17.60 16.39 -6.69
C ARG A 8 16.61 16.91 -5.66
N LYS A 9 15.98 18.07 -5.91
CA LYS A 9 14.86 18.55 -5.09
C LYS A 9 13.85 17.40 -5.03
N LYS A 10 13.62 16.84 -3.83
CA LYS A 10 12.57 15.85 -3.64
C LYS A 10 11.27 16.52 -4.08
N LYS A 11 10.62 15.96 -5.11
CA LYS A 11 9.29 16.40 -5.55
C LYS A 11 8.38 16.32 -4.32
N ALA A 12 7.62 17.38 -4.04
CA ALA A 12 6.71 17.37 -2.90
C ALA A 12 5.72 16.21 -3.07
N LEU A 13 5.54 15.41 -2.02
CA LEU A 13 4.57 14.32 -2.03
C LEU A 13 3.16 14.93 -1.98
N PRO A 14 2.14 14.28 -2.59
CA PRO A 14 0.77 14.72 -2.45
C PRO A 14 0.33 14.78 -0.98
N PRO A 15 -0.66 15.61 -0.63
CA PRO A 15 -1.15 15.71 0.74
C PRO A 15 -1.75 14.39 1.21
N VAL A 16 -1.71 14.17 2.52
CA VAL A 16 -2.45 13.06 3.16
C VAL A 16 -3.90 13.50 3.32
N SER A 17 -4.84 12.61 2.98
CA SER A 17 -6.25 12.87 3.18
C SER A 17 -6.60 12.92 4.65
N LEU A 18 -7.22 14.03 5.01
CA LEU A 18 -7.81 14.28 6.33
C LEU A 18 -9.32 14.43 6.23
N GLY A 19 -9.93 13.97 5.13
CA GLY A 19 -11.32 14.20 4.78
C GLY A 19 -11.51 15.37 3.81
N GLY A 20 -12.76 15.66 3.47
CA GLY A 20 -13.14 16.76 2.59
C GLY A 20 -13.40 16.35 1.15
N VAL A 21 -13.54 17.36 0.28
CA VAL A 21 -13.91 17.20 -1.13
C VAL A 21 -12.72 17.52 -2.02
N CYS A 22 -12.51 16.72 -3.05
CA CYS A 22 -11.45 16.89 -4.05
C CYS A 22 -11.97 16.65 -5.45
N VAL A 23 -11.34 17.30 -6.42
CA VAL A 23 -11.63 17.09 -7.83
C VAL A 23 -10.65 16.07 -8.40
N GLU A 24 -11.19 14.95 -8.89
CA GLU A 24 -10.49 13.84 -9.54
C GLU A 24 -10.95 13.76 -11.01
N GLU A 25 -10.38 14.61 -11.87
CA GLU A 25 -10.77 14.76 -13.30
C GLU A 25 -10.78 13.44 -14.10
N GLY A 26 -10.02 12.44 -13.66
CA GLY A 26 -9.94 11.12 -14.31
C GLY A 26 -11.07 10.16 -13.97
N LEU A 27 -12.05 10.57 -13.15
CA LEU A 27 -13.18 9.74 -12.75
C LEU A 27 -14.49 10.20 -13.40
N PRO A 28 -15.46 9.28 -13.62
CA PRO A 28 -16.75 9.66 -14.20
C PRO A 28 -17.46 10.75 -13.40
N TYR A 29 -17.37 10.68 -12.07
CA TYR A 29 -17.89 11.66 -11.12
C TYR A 29 -16.67 12.31 -10.46
N PRO A 30 -16.27 13.52 -10.91
CA PRO A 30 -14.99 14.09 -10.54
C PRO A 30 -14.99 14.64 -9.10
N ILE A 31 -16.16 14.94 -8.52
CA ILE A 31 -16.23 15.45 -7.14
C ILE A 31 -16.18 14.26 -6.17
N VAL A 32 -15.02 14.04 -5.56
CA VAL A 32 -14.76 12.93 -4.63
C VAL A 32 -14.75 13.43 -3.20
N HIS A 33 -15.64 12.86 -2.40
CA HIS A 33 -15.70 13.04 -0.96
C HIS A 33 -14.80 11.98 -0.32
N TYR A 34 -13.65 12.42 0.18
CA TYR A 34 -12.71 11.57 0.87
C TYR A 34 -13.17 11.34 2.32
N PRO A 35 -12.96 10.13 2.88
CA PRO A 35 -13.22 9.92 4.29
C PRO A 35 -12.14 10.60 5.13
N ASN A 36 -12.44 10.78 6.41
CA ASN A 36 -11.46 11.29 7.39
C ASN A 36 -10.23 10.37 7.48
N HIS A 37 -9.21 10.82 8.22
CA HIS A 37 -7.91 10.16 8.28
C HIS A 37 -8.02 8.63 8.56
N TYR A 38 -7.52 7.83 7.62
CA TYR A 38 -7.53 6.35 7.61
C TYR A 38 -8.87 5.63 7.39
N GLY A 39 -9.90 6.34 6.92
CA GLY A 39 -11.18 5.75 6.57
C GLY A 39 -11.16 4.81 5.36
N ALA A 40 -12.32 4.28 5.00
CA ALA A 40 -12.46 3.21 4.01
C ALA A 40 -13.16 3.65 2.72
N PHE A 41 -14.21 4.46 2.81
CA PHE A 41 -15.11 4.72 1.69
C PHE A 41 -14.93 6.11 1.10
N PHE A 42 -15.04 6.19 -0.23
CA PHE A 42 -15.22 7.43 -0.96
C PHE A 42 -16.70 7.57 -1.32
N ALA A 43 -17.19 8.80 -1.39
CA ALA A 43 -18.43 9.10 -2.10
C ALA A 43 -18.12 10.01 -3.30
N PHE A 44 -18.99 10.00 -4.31
CA PHE A 44 -18.75 10.63 -5.60
C PHE A 44 -19.98 11.42 -6.05
N SER A 45 -19.79 12.62 -6.57
CA SER A 45 -20.86 13.47 -7.11
C SER A 45 -20.50 13.97 -8.51
N GLU A 46 -21.51 14.25 -9.35
CA GLU A 46 -21.31 14.86 -10.68
C GLU A 46 -20.84 16.32 -10.57
N SER A 47 -21.37 17.06 -9.60
CA SER A 47 -21.01 18.44 -9.24
C SER A 47 -21.04 18.61 -7.73
N GLU A 48 -20.66 19.78 -7.21
CA GLU A 48 -20.66 20.07 -5.76
C GLU A 48 -22.07 20.04 -5.16
N GLU A 49 -23.09 20.34 -5.95
CA GLU A 49 -24.51 20.37 -5.55
C GLU A 49 -25.21 19.02 -5.76
N ALA A 50 -24.60 18.10 -6.52
CA ALA A 50 -25.18 16.80 -6.82
C ALA A 50 -25.06 15.85 -5.63
N GLU A 51 -26.07 15.00 -5.45
CA GLU A 51 -26.08 14.00 -4.39
C GLU A 51 -24.93 12.99 -4.52
N ALA A 52 -24.29 12.69 -3.39
CA ALA A 52 -23.18 11.78 -3.34
C ALA A 52 -23.64 10.32 -3.49
N CYS A 53 -22.89 9.57 -4.30
CA CYS A 53 -23.10 8.16 -4.56
C CYS A 53 -21.85 7.36 -4.15
N LEU A 54 -22.06 6.13 -3.69
CA LEU A 54 -21.01 5.13 -3.55
C LEU A 54 -20.75 4.45 -4.89
N CYS A 55 -19.55 3.90 -5.08
CA CYS A 55 -19.30 3.01 -6.21
C CYS A 55 -19.87 1.62 -5.90
N ASP A 56 -20.65 1.03 -6.81
CA ASP A 56 -21.34 -0.25 -6.57
C ASP A 56 -20.40 -1.40 -6.17
N CYS A 57 -19.15 -1.39 -6.65
CA CYS A 57 -18.13 -2.36 -6.25
C CYS A 57 -17.76 -2.36 -4.75
N SER A 58 -18.15 -1.33 -4.00
CA SER A 58 -17.92 -1.24 -2.54
C SER A 58 -19.14 -1.66 -1.73
N ARG A 59 -20.25 -2.06 -2.36
CA ARG A 59 -21.52 -2.38 -1.68
C ARG A 59 -21.36 -3.42 -0.59
N SER A 60 -20.78 -4.59 -0.89
CA SER A 60 -20.62 -5.66 0.11
C SER A 60 -19.76 -5.23 1.30
N ALA A 61 -18.67 -4.49 1.06
CA ALA A 61 -17.86 -3.92 2.14
C ALA A 61 -18.65 -2.92 2.99
N PHE A 62 -19.52 -2.12 2.37
CA PHE A 62 -20.32 -1.11 3.03
C PHE A 62 -21.47 -1.72 3.85
N GLU A 63 -22.11 -2.78 3.34
CA GLU A 63 -23.09 -3.60 4.07
C GLU A 63 -22.45 -4.19 5.33
N ASN A 64 -21.26 -4.77 5.19
CA ASN A 64 -20.53 -5.34 6.33
C ASN A 64 -20.08 -4.27 7.33
N LEU A 65 -19.75 -3.04 6.91
CA LEU A 65 -19.49 -1.93 7.83
C LEU A 65 -20.69 -1.67 8.73
N ILE A 66 -21.88 -1.54 8.12
CA ILE A 66 -23.14 -1.29 8.85
C ILE A 66 -23.38 -2.40 9.87
N GLU A 67 -23.23 -3.67 9.45
CA GLU A 67 -23.46 -4.82 10.32
C GLU A 67 -22.43 -4.91 11.45
N LEU A 68 -21.14 -4.71 11.14
CA LEU A 68 -20.08 -4.65 12.14
C LEU A 68 -20.35 -3.56 13.17
N ASN A 69 -20.69 -2.34 12.75
CA ASN A 69 -20.92 -1.23 13.67
C ASN A 69 -22.21 -1.37 14.50
N LYS A 70 -23.21 -2.11 14.00
CA LYS A 70 -24.41 -2.47 14.77
C LYS A 70 -24.08 -3.48 15.89
N ASN A 71 -23.25 -4.47 15.60
CA ASN A 71 -22.89 -5.55 16.53
C ASN A 71 -21.76 -5.17 17.49
N PHE A 72 -20.79 -4.40 17.02
CA PHE A 72 -19.57 -4.01 17.72
C PHE A 72 -19.48 -2.48 17.73
N ARG A 73 -20.19 -1.85 18.67
CA ARG A 73 -20.21 -0.39 18.75
C ARG A 73 -18.81 0.18 19.00
N SER A 74 -18.50 1.28 18.31
CA SER A 74 -17.29 2.07 18.54
C SER A 74 -17.23 2.65 19.95
N GLN A 75 -16.03 3.04 20.37
CA GLN A 75 -15.85 3.84 21.58
C GLN A 75 -16.57 5.19 21.44
N ARG A 76 -17.17 5.66 22.55
CA ARG A 76 -17.88 6.94 22.58
C ARG A 76 -17.01 8.08 22.06
N ASN A 77 -17.62 8.98 21.31
CA ASN A 77 -16.94 10.11 20.71
C ASN A 77 -17.76 11.39 20.87
N SER A 78 -17.09 12.51 21.13
CA SER A 78 -17.78 13.80 21.24
C SER A 78 -18.36 14.30 19.92
N ASN A 79 -17.88 13.78 18.77
CA ASN A 79 -18.44 14.09 17.47
C ASN A 79 -19.61 13.12 17.15
N PRO A 80 -20.86 13.62 17.01
CA PRO A 80 -22.01 12.76 16.76
C PRO A 80 -21.91 11.97 15.46
N LEU A 81 -21.22 12.50 14.43
CA LEU A 81 -21.00 11.77 13.18
C LEU A 81 -20.04 10.58 13.34
N ARG A 82 -19.33 10.45 14.46
CA ARG A 82 -18.49 9.27 14.76
C ARG A 82 -19.23 8.22 15.58
N GLU A 83 -20.42 8.54 16.07
CA GLU A 83 -21.27 7.65 16.87
C GLU A 83 -22.41 7.03 16.04
N THR A 84 -22.56 7.42 14.79
CA THR A 84 -23.52 6.83 13.84
C THR A 84 -23.06 5.46 13.35
N VAL A 85 -24.00 4.64 12.87
CA VAL A 85 -23.70 3.30 12.34
C VAL A 85 -22.84 3.39 11.07
N VAL A 86 -23.14 4.30 10.15
CA VAL A 86 -22.16 4.71 9.14
C VAL A 86 -21.41 5.90 9.72
N ASP A 87 -20.24 5.62 10.28
CA ASP A 87 -19.44 6.61 10.99
C ASP A 87 -18.57 7.44 10.03
N SER A 88 -18.31 8.69 10.44
CA SER A 88 -17.43 9.63 9.72
C SER A 88 -15.94 9.27 9.82
N PHE A 89 -15.56 8.21 10.52
CA PHE A 89 -14.19 7.70 10.48
C PHE A 89 -13.98 6.83 9.23
N ASN A 90 -14.88 5.89 8.96
CA ASN A 90 -14.84 5.00 7.80
C ASN A 90 -15.42 5.62 6.54
N ALA A 91 -16.44 6.48 6.65
CA ALA A 91 -17.12 7.09 5.53
C ALA A 91 -16.94 8.63 5.53
N PRO A 92 -17.14 9.31 4.40
CA PRO A 92 -17.15 10.77 4.36
C PRO A 92 -18.33 11.35 5.14
N ASP A 93 -18.18 12.56 5.66
CA ASP A 93 -19.21 13.23 6.47
C ASP A 93 -20.59 13.29 5.79
N VAL A 94 -20.64 13.40 4.46
CA VAL A 94 -21.91 13.38 3.69
C VAL A 94 -22.69 12.09 3.88
N LEU A 95 -22.04 10.94 4.03
CA LEU A 95 -22.70 9.66 4.28
C LEU A 95 -23.04 9.48 5.77
N ALA A 96 -22.16 9.96 6.66
CA ALA A 96 -22.41 9.91 8.10
C ALA A 96 -23.62 10.76 8.50
N LYS A 97 -23.85 11.90 7.83
CA LYS A 97 -25.05 12.74 8.01
C LYS A 97 -26.33 11.99 7.67
N ILE A 98 -26.36 11.24 6.57
CA ILE A 98 -27.51 10.37 6.22
C ILE A 98 -27.77 9.36 7.33
N SER A 99 -26.71 8.74 7.88
CA SER A 99 -26.87 7.80 9.00
C SER A 99 -27.34 8.47 10.29
N LEU A 100 -26.97 9.73 10.53
CA LEU A 100 -27.45 10.49 11.69
C LEU A 100 -28.94 10.79 11.56
N GLU A 101 -29.40 11.18 10.37
CA GLU A 101 -30.79 11.53 10.09
C GLU A 101 -31.72 10.31 10.16
N VAL A 102 -31.28 9.16 9.64
CA VAL A 102 -32.07 7.91 9.67
C VAL A 102 -32.02 7.22 11.04
N GLY A 103 -30.89 7.31 11.75
CA GLY A 103 -30.71 6.68 13.06
C GLY A 103 -30.45 5.17 12.99
N GLY A 104 -31.01 4.41 13.94
CA GLY A 104 -30.68 2.99 14.15
C GLY A 104 -31.13 2.02 13.03
N ASP A 105 -32.16 2.40 12.27
CA ASP A 105 -32.72 1.58 11.18
C ASP A 105 -31.95 1.70 9.87
N ILE A 106 -30.83 2.42 9.87
CA ILE A 106 -29.98 2.63 8.69
C ILE A 106 -29.54 1.30 8.06
N SER A 107 -29.64 1.27 6.74
CA SER A 107 -29.26 0.15 5.89
C SER A 107 -28.64 0.65 4.58
N CYS A 108 -28.12 -0.27 3.76
CA CYS A 108 -27.58 0.11 2.46
C CYS A 108 -28.62 0.68 1.48
N GLN A 109 -29.92 0.46 1.71
CA GLN A 109 -30.99 1.01 0.86
C GLN A 109 -31.11 2.53 1.00
N ASN A 110 -30.61 3.10 2.10
CA ASN A 110 -30.59 4.54 2.34
C ASN A 110 -29.51 5.27 1.53
N PHE A 111 -28.64 4.53 0.82
CA PHE A 111 -27.51 5.08 0.08
C PHE A 111 -27.61 4.78 -1.42
N ARG A 112 -27.11 5.71 -2.24
CA ARG A 112 -27.09 5.57 -3.69
C ARG A 112 -25.80 4.91 -4.15
N PHE A 113 -25.91 4.01 -5.11
CA PHE A 113 -24.77 3.34 -5.72
C PHE A 113 -24.84 3.43 -7.23
N LYS A 114 -23.70 3.66 -7.87
CA LYS A 114 -23.57 3.59 -9.33
C LYS A 114 -22.34 2.76 -9.73
N PRO A 115 -22.39 2.04 -10.87
CA PRO A 115 -21.27 1.23 -11.31
C PRO A 115 -20.09 2.10 -11.76
N LYS A 116 -18.88 1.57 -11.60
CA LYS A 116 -17.63 2.12 -12.18
C LYS A 116 -17.29 3.57 -11.82
N LEU A 117 -17.59 4.03 -10.60
CA LEU A 117 -17.23 5.39 -10.17
C LEU A 117 -15.82 5.52 -9.57
N CYS A 118 -15.36 4.53 -8.80
CA CYS A 118 -14.14 4.70 -8.00
C CYS A 118 -12.84 4.47 -8.77
N HIS A 119 -11.73 4.89 -8.17
CA HIS A 119 -10.35 4.69 -8.62
C HIS A 119 -10.05 3.24 -9.04
N ARG A 120 -10.46 2.25 -8.23
CA ARG A 120 -10.29 0.81 -8.55
C ARG A 120 -10.98 0.40 -9.85
N CYS A 121 -12.23 0.83 -10.08
CA CYS A 121 -12.98 0.44 -11.28
C CYS A 121 -12.47 1.13 -12.55
N ASN A 122 -11.84 2.30 -12.40
CA ASN A 122 -11.29 3.08 -13.51
C ASN A 122 -9.76 2.91 -13.66
N LEU A 123 -9.15 2.09 -12.78
CA LEU A 123 -7.70 1.83 -12.74
C LEU A 123 -6.85 3.11 -12.66
N THR A 124 -7.38 4.15 -12.03
CA THR A 124 -6.67 5.38 -11.70
C THR A 124 -6.26 5.33 -10.23
N PRO A 125 -5.12 5.92 -9.82
CA PRO A 125 -4.82 6.09 -8.40
C PRO A 125 -5.50 7.35 -7.85
N PRO A 126 -5.85 7.39 -6.55
CA PRO A 126 -6.25 8.64 -5.88
C PRO A 126 -5.13 9.69 -5.96
N THR A 127 -5.48 10.97 -6.12
CA THR A 127 -4.47 12.06 -6.11
C THR A 127 -3.93 12.35 -4.72
N GLN A 128 -4.70 12.01 -3.67
CA GLN A 128 -4.26 12.12 -2.29
C GLN A 128 -3.62 10.84 -1.76
N ARG A 129 -2.90 10.97 -0.62
CA ARG A 129 -2.34 9.82 0.10
C ARG A 129 -3.23 9.41 1.28
N PHE A 130 -3.35 8.11 1.47
CA PHE A 130 -4.02 7.49 2.61
C PHE A 130 -3.27 7.73 3.93
N CYS A 131 -1.94 7.72 3.89
CA CYS A 131 -1.11 7.89 5.08
C CYS A 131 0.23 8.56 4.78
N HIS A 132 0.87 9.07 5.84
CA HIS A 132 2.26 9.54 5.78
C HIS A 132 3.22 8.36 5.57
N GLU A 133 4.36 8.60 4.91
CA GLU A 133 5.35 7.57 4.57
C GLU A 133 5.98 6.87 5.78
N MET A 134 5.88 7.47 6.97
CA MET A 134 6.29 6.86 8.23
C MET A 134 5.36 5.71 8.66
N TYR A 135 4.10 5.71 8.20
CA TYR A 135 3.07 4.75 8.63
C TYR A 135 2.70 3.71 7.55
N GLY A 136 3.27 3.81 6.35
CA GLY A 136 3.01 2.87 5.28
C GLY A 136 3.98 2.99 4.09
N GLY A 137 4.25 1.86 3.44
CA GLY A 137 4.94 1.83 2.15
C GLY A 137 4.08 2.46 1.04
N GLN A 138 4.69 2.70 -0.13
CA GLN A 138 4.05 3.41 -1.24
C GLN A 138 2.67 2.84 -1.64
N PHE A 139 2.55 1.51 -1.70
CA PHE A 139 1.26 0.88 -2.03
C PHE A 139 0.16 1.23 -1.03
N LYS A 140 0.43 1.14 0.29
CA LYS A 140 -0.53 1.52 1.32
C LYS A 140 -0.84 3.03 1.28
N GLN A 141 0.14 3.87 0.96
CA GLN A 141 -0.08 5.31 0.81
C GLN A 141 -1.06 5.61 -0.34
N SER A 142 -1.04 4.86 -1.44
CA SER A 142 -1.95 5.11 -2.58
C SER A 142 -3.29 4.37 -2.47
N PHE A 143 -3.31 3.16 -1.89
CA PHE A 143 -4.47 2.26 -1.96
C PHE A 143 -5.01 1.85 -0.58
N GLY A 144 -4.57 2.51 0.50
CA GLY A 144 -4.95 2.13 1.86
C GLY A 144 -6.45 2.10 2.13
N TRP A 145 -7.25 2.98 1.50
CA TRP A 145 -8.71 2.94 1.57
C TRP A 145 -9.28 1.60 1.07
N TYR A 146 -8.72 1.05 0.00
CA TYR A 146 -9.14 -0.24 -0.56
C TYR A 146 -8.67 -1.43 0.30
N ILE A 147 -7.58 -1.27 1.05
CA ILE A 147 -7.17 -2.23 2.08
C ILE A 147 -8.23 -2.26 3.19
N GLN A 148 -8.71 -1.09 3.64
CA GLN A 148 -9.78 -1.01 4.63
C GLN A 148 -11.10 -1.61 4.10
N GLN A 149 -11.48 -1.29 2.86
CA GLN A 149 -12.65 -1.92 2.23
C GLN A 149 -12.51 -3.45 2.12
N THR A 150 -11.29 -3.98 1.96
CA THR A 150 -11.07 -5.42 1.88
C THR A 150 -11.23 -6.09 3.24
N TYR A 151 -10.74 -5.49 4.33
CA TYR A 151 -11.05 -5.95 5.69
C TYR A 151 -12.58 -6.05 5.89
N LEU A 152 -13.30 -4.97 5.57
CA LEU A 152 -14.75 -4.93 5.72
C LEU A 152 -15.47 -5.93 4.80
N ARG A 153 -15.02 -6.13 3.56
CA ARG A 153 -15.57 -7.14 2.65
C ARG A 153 -15.38 -8.57 3.17
N LEU A 154 -14.27 -8.82 3.88
CA LEU A 154 -14.05 -10.08 4.61
C LEU A 154 -14.83 -10.13 5.92
N GLY A 155 -15.67 -9.14 6.22
CA GLY A 155 -16.44 -9.08 7.46
C GLY A 155 -15.59 -8.80 8.70
N ILE A 156 -14.41 -8.19 8.56
CA ILE A 156 -13.45 -7.93 9.65
C ILE A 156 -13.37 -6.44 9.94
N SER A 157 -13.47 -6.06 11.22
CA SER A 157 -13.27 -4.70 11.73
C SER A 157 -11.85 -4.21 11.46
N THR A 158 -11.73 -2.99 10.93
CA THR A 158 -10.45 -2.37 10.57
C THR A 158 -9.64 -1.92 11.78
N THR A 159 -10.27 -1.75 12.95
CA THR A 159 -9.64 -1.21 14.16
C THR A 159 -9.32 -2.27 15.19
N SER A 160 -10.21 -3.24 15.36
CA SER A 160 -10.25 -4.09 16.55
C SER A 160 -10.33 -5.59 16.26
N LEU A 161 -10.38 -5.97 14.97
CA LEU A 161 -10.37 -7.36 14.49
C LEU A 161 -11.60 -8.20 14.87
N GLU A 162 -12.64 -7.64 15.50
CA GLU A 162 -13.93 -8.33 15.56
C GLU A 162 -14.43 -8.60 14.15
N TYR A 163 -15.15 -9.71 13.98
CA TYR A 163 -15.59 -10.13 12.67
C TYR A 163 -17.00 -10.70 12.70
N LEU A 164 -17.66 -10.66 11.55
CA LEU A 164 -18.98 -11.26 11.34
C LEU A 164 -18.81 -12.76 11.09
N GLU A 165 -19.44 -13.57 11.94
CA GLU A 165 -19.26 -15.04 11.92
C GLU A 165 -19.66 -15.65 10.57
N ASP A 166 -20.74 -15.20 9.96
CA ASP A 166 -21.23 -15.76 8.69
C ASP A 166 -20.48 -15.27 7.44
N ILE A 167 -19.64 -14.23 7.57
CA ILE A 167 -18.96 -13.57 6.45
C ILE A 167 -17.45 -13.82 6.45
N CYS A 168 -16.83 -13.86 7.63
CA CYS A 168 -15.38 -14.02 7.74
C CYS A 168 -14.94 -15.42 7.27
N PRO A 169 -14.00 -15.53 6.31
CA PRO A 169 -13.58 -16.85 5.85
C PRO A 169 -12.82 -17.61 6.95
N PRO A 170 -12.94 -18.95 7.03
CA PRO A 170 -12.35 -19.75 8.09
C PRO A 170 -10.85 -19.52 8.32
N GLU A 171 -10.08 -19.37 7.24
CA GLU A 171 -8.63 -19.13 7.32
C GLU A 171 -8.27 -17.78 7.97
N TYR A 172 -9.16 -16.79 7.88
CA TYR A 172 -8.98 -15.50 8.58
C TYR A 172 -9.45 -15.60 10.03
N LYS A 173 -10.51 -16.34 10.33
CA LYS A 173 -10.95 -16.62 11.71
C LYS A 173 -9.85 -17.31 12.51
N GLU A 174 -9.27 -18.38 11.95
CA GLU A 174 -8.15 -19.11 12.56
C GLU A 174 -6.96 -18.16 12.82
N LEU A 175 -6.60 -17.34 11.84
CA LEU A 175 -5.49 -16.40 11.98
C LEU A 175 -5.78 -15.29 13.01
N ILE A 176 -7.00 -14.79 13.08
CA ILE A 176 -7.42 -13.81 14.11
C ILE A 176 -7.34 -14.45 15.50
N HIS A 177 -7.82 -15.68 15.64
CA HIS A 177 -7.71 -16.43 16.90
C HIS A 177 -6.25 -16.64 17.32
N GLU A 178 -5.35 -17.01 16.39
CA GLU A 178 -3.92 -17.10 16.64
C GLU A 178 -3.33 -15.75 17.12
N ILE A 179 -3.74 -14.64 16.51
CA ILE A 179 -3.32 -13.28 16.91
C ILE A 179 -3.78 -12.97 18.33
N GLU A 180 -5.04 -13.25 18.67
CA GLU A 180 -5.60 -13.02 20.00
C GLU A 180 -4.85 -13.84 21.06
N GLN A 181 -4.61 -15.12 20.82
CA GLN A 181 -3.86 -15.98 21.75
C GLN A 181 -2.41 -15.49 21.94
N ALA A 182 -1.74 -15.07 20.86
CA ALA A 182 -0.41 -14.48 20.95
C ALA A 182 -0.41 -13.15 21.71
N GLN A 183 -1.44 -12.33 21.53
CA GLN A 183 -1.60 -11.07 22.27
C GLN A 183 -1.81 -11.33 23.76
N ILE A 184 -2.66 -12.29 24.14
CA ILE A 184 -2.90 -12.65 25.55
C ILE A 184 -1.59 -13.09 26.21
N LYS A 185 -0.85 -14.00 25.58
CA LYS A 185 0.47 -14.46 26.09
C LYS A 185 1.44 -13.30 26.26
N TYR A 186 1.52 -12.40 25.27
CA TYR A 186 2.35 -11.20 25.35
C TYR A 186 1.94 -10.30 26.52
N GLN A 187 0.64 -10.06 26.72
CA GLN A 187 0.16 -9.19 27.80
C GLN A 187 0.44 -9.76 29.18
N VAL A 188 0.25 -11.07 29.39
CA VAL A 188 0.58 -11.73 30.66
C VAL A 188 2.06 -11.55 31.01
N GLU A 189 2.94 -11.82 30.05
CA GLU A 189 4.39 -11.67 30.25
C GLU A 189 4.80 -10.20 30.41
N HIS A 190 4.15 -9.29 29.68
CA HIS A 190 4.38 -7.86 29.81
C HIS A 190 4.00 -7.35 31.21
N SER A 191 2.88 -7.83 31.78
CA SER A 191 2.49 -7.53 33.15
C SER A 191 3.52 -8.02 34.16
N ARG A 192 3.99 -9.27 34.03
CA ARG A 192 5.07 -9.83 34.89
C ARG A 192 6.33 -8.97 34.83
N ILE A 193 6.75 -8.56 33.63
CA ILE A 193 7.93 -7.70 33.47
C ILE A 193 7.70 -6.33 34.09
N ASN A 194 6.52 -5.72 33.91
CA ASN A 194 6.21 -4.43 34.52
C ASN A 194 6.24 -4.48 36.05
N GLU A 195 5.80 -5.56 36.68
CA GLU A 195 5.92 -5.74 38.13
C GLU A 195 7.38 -5.72 38.60
N ILE A 196 8.31 -6.25 37.80
CA ILE A 196 9.75 -6.19 38.10
C ILE A 196 10.29 -4.77 37.88
N VAL A 197 9.92 -4.14 36.77
CA VAL A 197 10.36 -2.77 36.42
C VAL A 197 9.97 -1.81 37.53
N TYR A 198 8.68 -1.76 37.88
CA TYR A 198 8.14 -0.83 38.88
C TYR A 198 8.28 -1.34 40.32
N GLY A 199 8.98 -2.46 40.53
CA GLY A 199 9.31 -3.00 41.84
C GLY A 199 10.42 -2.22 42.56
N PRO A 200 10.78 -2.63 43.79
CA PRO A 200 11.92 -2.05 44.50
C PRO A 200 13.22 -2.27 43.72
N ASP A 201 14.17 -1.35 43.92
CA ASP A 201 15.50 -1.47 43.32
C ASP A 201 16.19 -2.76 43.75
N ARG A 202 16.86 -3.38 42.79
CA ARG A 202 17.50 -4.67 42.96
C ARG A 202 18.97 -4.51 43.35
N GLU A 203 19.30 -4.92 44.58
CA GLU A 203 20.68 -4.91 45.08
C GLU A 203 21.60 -5.85 44.28
N ASP A 204 21.05 -6.86 43.59
CA ASP A 204 21.81 -7.80 42.78
C ASP A 204 22.20 -7.26 41.40
N ILE A 205 21.75 -6.05 41.02
CA ILE A 205 22.09 -5.40 39.76
C ILE A 205 23.09 -4.28 40.04
N ALA A 206 24.30 -4.39 39.47
CA ALA A 206 25.30 -3.35 39.63
C ALA A 206 24.90 -2.07 38.88
N SER A 207 25.30 -0.90 39.39
CA SER A 207 24.95 0.40 38.80
C SER A 207 25.45 0.60 37.37
N ASP A 208 26.48 -0.14 36.96
CA ASP A 208 27.08 -0.13 35.62
C ASP A 208 26.64 -1.31 34.74
N GLU A 209 25.78 -2.21 35.25
CA GLU A 209 25.27 -3.35 34.50
C GLU A 209 24.27 -2.90 33.41
N VAL A 210 24.45 -3.40 32.18
CA VAL A 210 23.57 -3.07 31.05
C VAL A 210 22.33 -3.96 31.04
N THR A 211 21.23 -3.41 31.56
CA THR A 211 19.91 -4.05 31.61
C THR A 211 19.06 -3.78 30.36
N TYR A 212 17.94 -4.49 30.22
CA TYR A 212 16.93 -4.20 29.19
C TYR A 212 16.05 -3.01 29.61
N TRP A 213 15.57 -3.04 30.85
CA TRP A 213 14.91 -1.94 31.54
C TRP A 213 15.47 -1.80 32.95
N HIS A 214 15.20 -0.68 33.63
CA HIS A 214 15.52 -0.58 35.06
C HIS A 214 14.90 -1.78 35.78
N ASN A 215 15.70 -2.48 36.57
CA ASN A 215 15.37 -3.73 37.27
C ASN A 215 15.22 -5.03 36.43
N VAL A 216 15.39 -5.00 35.11
CA VAL A 216 15.18 -6.18 34.24
C VAL A 216 16.42 -6.50 33.40
N ARG A 217 17.08 -7.64 33.67
CA ARG A 217 18.18 -8.14 32.84
C ARG A 217 17.69 -8.58 31.47
N LYS A 218 18.60 -8.64 30.50
CA LYS A 218 18.29 -9.05 29.11
C LYS A 218 17.69 -10.46 29.04
N GLU A 219 18.23 -11.39 29.82
CA GLU A 219 17.76 -12.79 29.87
C GLU A 219 16.32 -12.90 30.39
N GLU A 220 15.96 -12.07 31.37
CA GLU A 220 14.61 -12.01 31.94
C GLU A 220 13.58 -11.43 30.96
N ALA A 221 14.02 -10.55 30.04
CA ALA A 221 13.19 -9.95 29.00
C ALA A 221 13.06 -10.82 27.73
N GLU A 222 13.90 -11.85 27.55
CA GLU A 222 13.90 -12.67 26.33
C GLU A 222 12.54 -13.33 26.02
N PRO A 223 11.78 -13.87 26.99
CA PRO A 223 10.44 -14.40 26.73
C PRO A 223 9.47 -13.32 26.20
N LEU A 224 9.48 -12.12 26.79
CA LEU A 224 8.68 -10.99 26.33
C LEU A 224 9.01 -10.62 24.88
N LEU A 225 10.30 -10.53 24.54
CA LEU A 225 10.76 -10.19 23.20
C LEU A 225 10.34 -11.25 22.17
N LYS A 226 10.41 -12.54 22.54
CA LYS A 226 9.96 -13.64 21.70
C LYS A 226 8.46 -13.58 21.42
N LEU A 227 7.64 -13.38 22.46
CA LEU A 227 6.19 -13.24 22.33
C LEU A 227 5.81 -12.00 21.51
N ARG A 228 6.51 -10.87 21.70
CA ARG A 228 6.32 -9.65 20.91
C ARG A 228 6.58 -9.90 19.43
N ARG A 229 7.67 -10.60 19.09
CA ARG A 229 8.02 -10.94 17.70
C ARG A 229 6.98 -11.88 17.09
N GLU A 230 6.51 -12.87 17.84
CA GLU A 230 5.48 -13.81 17.39
C GLU A 230 4.15 -13.10 17.08
N HIS A 231 3.65 -12.30 18.02
CA HIS A 231 2.43 -11.51 17.82
C HIS A 231 2.57 -10.55 16.62
N GLN A 232 3.71 -9.86 16.50
CA GLN A 232 3.98 -8.98 15.36
C GLN A 232 4.01 -9.74 14.02
N ARG A 233 4.58 -10.95 13.99
CA ARG A 233 4.62 -11.80 12.80
C ARG A 233 3.22 -12.18 12.35
N LEU A 234 2.34 -12.59 13.27
CA LEU A 234 0.96 -12.97 12.96
C LEU A 234 0.15 -11.76 12.44
N ARG A 235 0.25 -10.60 13.10
CA ARG A 235 -0.39 -9.37 12.61
C ARG A 235 0.10 -8.96 11.22
N THR A 236 1.41 -9.12 10.96
CA THR A 236 2.00 -8.83 9.65
C THR A 236 1.49 -9.80 8.59
N LYS A 237 1.31 -11.09 8.94
CA LYS A 237 0.72 -12.10 8.05
C LYS A 237 -0.71 -11.71 7.64
N LEU A 238 -1.57 -11.36 8.60
CA LEU A 238 -2.93 -10.90 8.32
C LEU A 238 -2.94 -9.66 7.41
N LYS A 239 -2.16 -8.64 7.78
CA LYS A 239 -2.03 -7.42 6.99
C LYS A 239 -1.60 -7.70 5.54
N ASN A 240 -0.58 -8.55 5.36
CA ASN A 240 -0.07 -8.87 4.03
C ASN A 240 -1.08 -9.68 3.21
N ASN A 241 -1.82 -10.61 3.83
CA ASN A 241 -2.87 -11.36 3.15
C ASN A 241 -3.95 -10.41 2.58
N VAL A 242 -4.42 -9.47 3.40
CA VAL A 242 -5.42 -8.47 2.98
C VAL A 242 -4.85 -7.51 1.92
N GLU A 243 -3.64 -6.98 2.13
CA GLU A 243 -3.00 -6.11 1.14
C GLU A 243 -2.81 -6.84 -0.20
N ASN A 244 -2.45 -8.12 -0.18
CA ASN A 244 -2.25 -8.93 -1.39
C ASN A 244 -3.51 -9.08 -2.24
N ILE A 245 -4.70 -9.15 -1.62
CA ILE A 245 -5.97 -9.14 -2.36
C ILE A 245 -6.09 -7.84 -3.17
N VAL A 246 -5.87 -6.69 -2.51
CA VAL A 246 -5.95 -5.38 -3.17
C VAL A 246 -4.89 -5.25 -4.25
N ARG A 247 -3.66 -5.72 -3.98
CA ARG A 247 -2.58 -5.71 -4.98
C ARG A 247 -3.03 -6.43 -6.24
N GLN A 248 -3.58 -7.64 -6.12
CA GLN A 248 -4.06 -8.40 -7.27
C GLN A 248 -5.23 -7.72 -8.01
N GLU A 249 -6.17 -7.08 -7.30
CA GLU A 249 -7.28 -6.35 -7.91
C GLU A 249 -6.83 -5.20 -8.82
N PHE A 250 -5.72 -4.56 -8.45
CA PHE A 250 -5.09 -3.51 -9.24
C PHE A 250 -3.99 -4.02 -10.18
N GLY A 251 -3.84 -5.34 -10.32
CA GLY A 251 -2.84 -5.96 -11.20
C GLY A 251 -1.40 -5.92 -10.67
N PHE A 252 -1.21 -5.56 -9.39
CA PHE A 252 0.07 -5.67 -8.70
C PHE A 252 0.31 -7.08 -8.17
N LYS A 253 1.59 -7.41 -8.02
CA LYS A 253 2.05 -8.67 -7.44
C LYS A 253 1.81 -8.73 -5.95
N LYS A 254 1.77 -9.94 -5.39
CA LYS A 254 1.73 -10.12 -3.94
C LYS A 254 3.05 -9.71 -3.29
N ILE A 255 2.98 -9.22 -2.06
CA ILE A 255 4.12 -9.08 -1.16
C ILE A 255 4.77 -10.45 -1.00
N GLY A 256 6.08 -10.52 -1.23
CA GLY A 256 6.86 -11.76 -1.13
C GLY A 256 7.04 -12.50 -2.47
N GLU A 257 6.23 -12.18 -3.48
CA GLU A 257 6.50 -12.62 -4.86
C GLU A 257 7.51 -11.65 -5.49
N GLY A 258 8.77 -12.10 -5.64
CA GLY A 258 9.85 -11.33 -6.24
C GLY A 258 9.56 -10.79 -7.66
N TRP A 259 10.46 -9.91 -8.12
CA TRP A 259 10.47 -9.13 -9.37
C TRP A 259 9.95 -9.88 -10.61
N VAL A 260 8.80 -9.47 -11.13
CA VAL A 260 8.27 -9.82 -12.49
C VAL A 260 7.65 -8.53 -13.07
N SER A 261 8.34 -7.42 -12.85
CA SER A 261 7.94 -6.12 -13.36
C SER A 261 8.31 -5.97 -14.83
N GLU A 262 9.35 -6.68 -15.30
CA GLU A 262 9.71 -6.81 -16.71
C GLU A 262 8.57 -7.37 -17.55
N THR A 263 7.88 -8.42 -17.09
CA THR A 263 6.73 -8.99 -17.82
C THR A 263 5.55 -8.02 -17.85
N LEU A 264 5.26 -7.31 -16.75
CA LEU A 264 4.19 -6.31 -16.73
C LEU A 264 4.51 -5.11 -17.63
N LEU A 265 5.76 -4.62 -17.58
CA LEU A 265 6.25 -3.58 -18.46
C LEU A 265 6.16 -4.02 -19.92
N TYR A 266 6.55 -5.26 -20.23
CA TYR A 266 6.38 -5.86 -21.55
C TYR A 266 4.91 -5.87 -21.99
N GLN A 267 3.99 -6.31 -21.14
CA GLN A 267 2.56 -6.31 -21.48
C GLN A 267 2.02 -4.90 -21.75
N ILE A 268 2.47 -3.90 -21.00
CA ILE A 268 2.09 -2.50 -21.24
C ILE A 268 2.63 -2.03 -22.60
N ILE A 269 3.92 -2.27 -22.87
CA ILE A 269 4.55 -1.90 -24.13
C ILE A 269 3.91 -2.60 -25.33
N ALA A 270 3.59 -3.89 -25.22
CA ALA A 270 2.88 -4.64 -26.24
C ALA A 270 1.47 -4.13 -26.51
N ARG A 271 0.78 -3.54 -25.51
CA ARG A 271 -0.51 -2.87 -25.72
C ARG A 271 -0.37 -1.49 -26.36
N ILE A 272 0.73 -0.78 -26.08
CA ILE A 272 0.99 0.54 -26.68
C ILE A 272 1.38 0.38 -28.16
N PHE A 273 2.11 -0.68 -28.50
CA PHE A 273 2.59 -0.98 -29.85
C PHE A 273 2.16 -2.37 -30.32
N PRO A 274 0.85 -2.59 -30.57
CA PRO A 274 0.33 -3.91 -30.91
C PRO A 274 0.87 -4.48 -32.23
N ASP A 275 1.25 -3.61 -33.17
CA ASP A 275 1.66 -3.98 -34.53
C ASP A 275 3.19 -3.96 -34.72
N LEU A 276 3.96 -3.72 -33.67
CA LEU A 276 5.43 -3.68 -33.76
C LEU A 276 6.05 -4.98 -33.25
N GLU A 277 7.20 -5.32 -33.83
CA GLU A 277 8.04 -6.39 -33.32
C GLU A 277 8.68 -5.97 -31.99
N ILE A 278 8.39 -6.73 -30.93
CA ILE A 278 8.90 -6.48 -29.58
C ILE A 278 9.67 -7.72 -29.10
N SER A 279 10.97 -7.56 -28.90
CA SER A 279 11.84 -8.61 -28.36
C SER A 279 11.97 -8.47 -26.84
N ARG A 280 11.87 -9.58 -26.12
CA ARG A 280 12.16 -9.67 -24.68
C ARG A 280 13.52 -10.29 -24.45
N HIS A 281 14.20 -9.90 -23.38
CA HIS A 281 15.52 -10.45 -23.01
C HIS A 281 16.49 -10.40 -24.20
N HIS A 282 16.50 -9.28 -24.90
CA HIS A 282 17.22 -9.10 -26.16
C HIS A 282 18.73 -9.03 -25.91
N ARG A 283 19.49 -9.98 -26.46
CA ARG A 283 20.96 -10.09 -26.32
C ARG A 283 21.65 -10.04 -27.68
N PRO A 284 21.70 -8.88 -28.34
CA PRO A 284 22.33 -8.76 -29.64
C PRO A 284 23.86 -8.66 -29.50
N ASP A 285 24.59 -9.06 -30.54
CA ASP A 285 26.06 -9.07 -30.54
C ASP A 285 26.67 -7.71 -30.21
N TRP A 286 26.02 -6.62 -30.66
CA TRP A 286 26.46 -5.25 -30.41
C TRP A 286 26.35 -4.81 -28.94
N LEU A 287 25.64 -5.57 -28.11
CA LEU A 287 25.47 -5.31 -26.69
C LEU A 287 26.51 -6.04 -25.83
N GLU A 288 27.52 -6.65 -26.46
CA GLU A 288 28.74 -7.19 -25.84
C GLU A 288 28.47 -8.15 -24.67
N GLY A 289 27.44 -8.99 -24.82
CA GLY A 289 27.03 -9.99 -23.83
C GLY A 289 26.11 -9.47 -22.71
N LEU A 290 25.68 -8.21 -22.76
CA LEU A 290 24.62 -7.68 -21.90
C LEU A 290 23.23 -7.95 -22.54
N GLU A 291 22.17 -7.67 -21.79
CA GLU A 291 20.77 -7.92 -22.20
C GLU A 291 19.97 -6.62 -22.13
N LEU A 292 18.99 -6.44 -23.02
CA LEU A 292 17.90 -5.47 -22.87
C LEU A 292 16.60 -6.19 -22.45
N ASP A 293 15.92 -5.72 -21.41
CA ASP A 293 14.67 -6.36 -20.97
C ASP A 293 13.62 -6.36 -22.08
N ILE A 294 13.48 -5.23 -22.78
CA ILE A 294 12.61 -5.07 -23.95
C ILE A 294 13.35 -4.26 -25.02
N TYR A 295 13.25 -4.69 -26.28
CA TYR A 295 13.78 -3.97 -27.44
C TYR A 295 12.75 -3.92 -28.57
N ILE A 296 12.55 -2.72 -29.13
CA ILE A 296 11.69 -2.46 -30.29
C ILE A 296 12.56 -1.94 -31.45
N PRO A 297 12.94 -2.80 -32.41
CA PRO A 297 13.91 -2.44 -33.44
C PRO A 297 13.46 -1.26 -34.31
N SER A 298 12.18 -1.23 -34.71
CA SER A 298 11.62 -0.19 -35.60
C SER A 298 11.67 1.22 -34.99
N LEU A 299 11.66 1.32 -33.66
CA LEU A 299 11.74 2.59 -32.93
C LEU A 299 13.15 2.91 -32.44
N LYS A 300 14.13 2.02 -32.69
CA LYS A 300 15.45 2.03 -32.03
C LYS A 300 15.31 2.28 -30.52
N LEU A 301 14.39 1.56 -29.86
CA LEU A 301 14.06 1.77 -28.45
C LEU A 301 14.44 0.55 -27.62
N GLY A 302 15.32 0.74 -26.65
CA GLY A 302 15.56 -0.20 -25.54
C GLY A 302 14.82 0.26 -24.29
N ILE A 303 14.26 -0.67 -23.53
CA ILE A 303 13.59 -0.39 -22.26
C ILE A 303 14.12 -1.34 -21.20
N GLU A 304 14.46 -0.78 -20.05
CA GLU A 304 15.07 -1.48 -18.92
C GLU A 304 14.27 -1.18 -17.66
N TYR A 305 13.94 -2.21 -16.89
CA TYR A 305 13.30 -2.07 -15.61
C TYR A 305 14.33 -2.16 -14.48
N GLN A 306 14.53 -1.05 -13.78
CA GLN A 306 15.58 -0.88 -12.80
C GLN A 306 15.07 -1.22 -11.40
N GLY A 307 15.50 -2.37 -10.88
CA GLY A 307 15.06 -2.82 -9.58
C GLY A 307 15.64 -2.10 -8.36
N GLN A 308 15.08 -2.36 -7.17
CA GLN A 308 15.52 -1.76 -5.89
C GLN A 308 16.97 -2.11 -5.57
N GLN A 309 17.45 -3.21 -6.16
CA GLN A 309 18.83 -3.69 -6.06
C GLN A 309 19.85 -2.71 -6.69
N HIS A 310 19.41 -1.78 -7.55
CA HIS A 310 20.27 -0.72 -8.14
C HIS A 310 20.55 0.44 -7.17
N TYR A 311 19.85 0.51 -6.03
CA TYR A 311 19.90 1.66 -5.10
C TYR A 311 20.36 1.30 -3.69
N GLN A 312 20.23 0.04 -3.28
CA GLN A 312 20.65 -0.41 -1.95
C GLN A 312 21.43 -1.73 -2.03
N PRO A 313 22.59 -1.82 -1.35
CA PRO A 313 23.34 -3.07 -1.30
C PRO A 313 22.54 -4.12 -0.53
N ILE A 314 22.13 -5.18 -1.22
CA ILE A 314 21.47 -6.33 -0.60
C ILE A 314 22.56 -7.28 -0.11
N SER A 315 22.66 -7.48 1.20
CA SER A 315 23.71 -8.27 1.86
C SER A 315 23.78 -9.73 1.40
N ILE A 316 22.66 -10.29 0.93
CA ILE A 316 22.54 -11.66 0.43
C ILE A 316 23.22 -11.85 -0.94
N TRP A 317 23.47 -10.78 -1.70
CA TRP A 317 23.93 -10.84 -3.10
C TRP A 317 25.31 -10.18 -3.32
N GLY A 318 26.19 -10.17 -2.31
CA GLY A 318 27.56 -9.66 -2.45
C GLY A 318 27.77 -8.20 -2.03
N GLY A 319 26.75 -7.55 -1.44
CA GLY A 319 26.89 -6.25 -0.80
C GLY A 319 27.30 -5.11 -1.74
N LYS A 320 28.24 -4.25 -1.31
CA LYS A 320 28.67 -3.05 -2.08
C LYS A 320 29.34 -3.39 -3.42
N GLY A 321 30.04 -4.51 -3.52
CA GLY A 321 30.74 -4.91 -4.74
C GLY A 321 29.79 -5.26 -5.89
N ALA A 322 28.69 -5.96 -5.58
CA ALA A 322 27.66 -6.29 -6.55
C ALA A 322 26.91 -5.06 -7.07
N LEU A 323 26.68 -4.06 -6.22
CA LEU A 323 26.09 -2.79 -6.60
C LEU A 323 26.99 -2.00 -7.58
N ILE A 324 28.30 -1.99 -7.35
CA ILE A 324 29.26 -1.32 -8.24
C ILE A 324 29.29 -2.01 -9.61
N ALA A 325 29.40 -3.33 -9.64
CA ALA A 325 29.42 -4.10 -10.88
C ALA A 325 28.12 -3.96 -11.68
N LEU A 326 26.97 -3.82 -11.00
CA LEU A 326 25.67 -3.58 -11.63
C LEU A 326 25.63 -2.17 -12.27
N GLN A 327 26.08 -1.14 -11.55
CA GLN A 327 26.18 0.22 -12.08
C GLN A 327 27.14 0.34 -13.27
N GLU A 328 28.24 -0.40 -13.26
CA GLU A 328 29.19 -0.46 -14.38
C GLU A 328 28.55 -1.11 -15.62
N ARG A 329 27.74 -2.14 -15.45
CA ARG A 329 26.99 -2.78 -16.55
C ARG A 329 25.93 -1.84 -17.12
N ASP A 330 25.16 -1.17 -16.28
CA ASP A 330 24.14 -0.20 -16.72
C ASP A 330 24.79 0.95 -17.50
N GLU A 331 25.92 1.48 -17.02
CA GLU A 331 26.65 2.53 -17.71
C GLU A 331 27.22 2.07 -19.06
N ARG A 332 27.66 0.80 -19.15
CA ARG A 332 28.09 0.22 -20.42
C ARG A 332 26.92 0.08 -21.40
N LYS A 333 25.73 -0.38 -20.95
CA LYS A 333 24.52 -0.40 -21.77
C LYS A 333 24.20 1.00 -22.32
N ARG A 334 24.18 2.02 -21.46
CA ARG A 334 23.93 3.42 -21.87
C ARG A 334 24.89 3.88 -22.96
N LYS A 335 26.19 3.58 -22.82
CA LYS A 335 27.21 3.97 -23.80
C LYS A 335 27.01 3.27 -25.14
N LEU A 336 26.74 1.96 -25.13
CA LEU A 336 26.52 1.17 -26.35
C LEU A 336 25.24 1.61 -27.08
N CYS A 337 24.13 1.77 -26.35
CA CYS A 337 22.88 2.28 -26.92
C CYS A 337 23.08 3.67 -27.52
N LYS A 338 23.77 4.58 -26.81
CA LYS A 338 24.05 5.92 -27.31
C LYS A 338 24.91 5.93 -28.58
N ALA A 339 25.92 5.05 -28.67
CA ALA A 339 26.78 4.95 -29.85
C ALA A 339 26.02 4.49 -31.10
N LEU A 340 24.93 3.73 -30.92
CA LEU A 340 24.09 3.19 -31.99
C LEU A 340 22.80 4.00 -32.21
N GLU A 341 22.66 5.16 -31.57
CA GLU A 341 21.46 6.00 -31.61
C GLU A 341 20.18 5.26 -31.17
N ILE A 342 20.32 4.35 -30.21
CA ILE A 342 19.21 3.66 -29.57
C ILE A 342 18.78 4.48 -28.35
N SER A 343 17.52 4.91 -28.35
CA SER A 343 16.88 5.53 -27.19
C SER A 343 16.76 4.49 -26.09
N LEU A 344 17.26 4.77 -24.89
CA LEU A 344 17.18 3.87 -23.74
C LEU A 344 16.26 4.47 -22.68
N MET A 345 15.14 3.79 -22.39
CA MET A 345 14.20 4.15 -21.33
C MET A 345 14.42 3.28 -20.09
N GLU A 346 14.97 3.88 -19.03
CA GLU A 346 15.14 3.22 -17.74
C GLU A 346 13.94 3.52 -16.84
N VAL A 347 13.14 2.51 -16.51
CA VAL A 347 11.95 2.60 -15.65
C VAL A 347 12.30 2.11 -14.26
N ASP A 348 12.31 3.02 -13.30
CA ASP A 348 12.65 2.71 -11.91
C ASP A 348 11.54 1.93 -11.20
N PHE A 349 11.91 1.09 -10.24
CA PHE A 349 10.93 0.35 -9.46
C PHE A 349 9.96 1.19 -8.63
N THR A 350 10.33 2.44 -8.34
CA THR A 350 9.46 3.41 -7.67
C THR A 350 8.48 4.08 -8.63
N GLU A 351 8.62 3.85 -9.93
CA GLU A 351 7.72 4.42 -10.94
C GLU A 351 6.44 3.60 -11.10
N PRO A 352 5.29 4.26 -11.32
CA PRO A 352 4.05 3.58 -11.64
C PRO A 352 4.15 2.80 -12.96
N LEU A 353 3.89 1.49 -12.92
CA LEU A 353 3.74 0.66 -14.13
C LEU A 353 2.30 0.72 -14.65
N THR A 354 1.87 1.89 -15.11
CA THR A 354 0.56 2.12 -15.74
C THR A 354 0.74 2.51 -17.22
N ASN A 355 -0.29 2.29 -18.05
CA ASN A 355 -0.24 2.67 -19.47
C ASN A 355 0.03 4.17 -19.66
N GLU A 356 -0.60 5.03 -18.84
CA GLU A 356 -0.43 6.49 -18.92
C GLU A 356 1.00 6.92 -18.58
N HIS A 357 1.54 6.43 -17.46
CA HIS A 357 2.91 6.79 -17.04
C HIS A 357 3.94 6.37 -18.08
N ILE A 358 3.81 5.15 -18.61
CA ILE A 358 4.71 4.66 -19.66
C ILE A 358 4.55 5.47 -20.96
N ARG A 359 3.33 5.86 -21.36
CA ARG A 359 3.13 6.76 -22.50
C ARG A 359 3.77 8.14 -22.29
N ASN A 360 3.64 8.72 -21.10
CA ASN A 360 4.28 10.00 -20.79
C ASN A 360 5.81 9.90 -20.87
N ARG A 361 6.39 8.82 -20.35
CA ARG A 361 7.84 8.56 -20.48
C ARG A 361 8.27 8.40 -21.94
N LEU A 362 7.45 7.76 -22.78
CA LEU A 362 7.71 7.63 -24.22
C LEU A 362 7.61 8.99 -24.95
N ASN A 363 6.64 9.84 -24.60
CA ASN A 363 6.51 11.21 -25.12
C ASN A 363 7.72 12.08 -24.73
N GLU A 364 8.22 11.97 -23.49
CA GLU A 364 9.42 12.70 -23.05
C GLU A 364 10.66 12.32 -23.88
N LEU A 365 10.71 11.06 -24.34
CA LEU A 365 11.75 10.55 -25.26
C LEU A 365 11.44 10.81 -26.73
N LYS A 366 10.30 11.45 -27.06
CA LYS A 366 9.83 11.73 -28.42
C LYS A 366 9.70 10.49 -29.30
N ILE A 367 9.30 9.37 -28.69
CA ILE A 367 9.00 8.12 -29.38
C ILE A 367 7.54 8.11 -29.89
N LEU A 368 6.65 8.65 -29.06
CA LEU A 368 5.28 9.06 -29.39
C LEU A 368 5.30 10.58 -29.55
#